data_AF-A0A661K1D1-F1
#
_entry.id   AF-A0A661K1D1-F1
#
_cell.length_a   1.000
_cell.length_b   1.000
_cell.length_c   1.000
_cell.angle_alpha   90.00
_cell.angle_beta   90.00
_cell.angle_gamma   90.00
#
_symmetry.space_group_name_H-M   'P 1'
#
loop_
_entity.id
_entity.type
_entity.pdbx_description
1 polymer ?
#
loop_
_entity_poly.entity_id
_entity_poly.type
_entity_poly.pdbx_seq_one_letter_code
_entity_poly.pdbx_strand_id
1 'polypeptide(L)'
;MIVIGVDTGGTFTDFVYFDGSERRIFKVLSTPENPAEAVLAGLNVVAEDKRKDIVHGSTVATNAILERKGAKTALITNRGFEDIIEIGR
;
A
#
# COMPACT_ATOMS: atom_id res chain seq x y z
N MET A 1 19.38 -5.56 -12.85
CA MET A 1 18.56 -4.79 -11.88
C MET A 1 17.13 -4.98 -12.30
N ILE A 2 16.25 -5.37 -11.38
CA ILE A 2 14.83 -5.62 -11.67
C ILE A 2 14.01 -4.44 -11.16
N VAL A 3 13.06 -3.95 -11.97
CA VAL A 3 12.09 -2.92 -11.56
C VAL A 3 10.77 -3.60 -11.28
N ILE A 4 10.16 -3.29 -10.14
CA ILE A 4 8.98 -3.98 -9.63
C ILE A 4 7.94 -2.95 -9.21
N GLY A 5 6.77 -2.99 -9.83
CA GLY A 5 5.55 -2.37 -9.32
C GLY A 5 4.80 -3.36 -8.43
N VAL A 6 4.41 -2.92 -7.24
CA VAL A 6 3.60 -3.69 -6.29
C VAL A 6 2.32 -2.91 -6.03
N ASP A 7 1.16 -3.56 -6.09
CA ASP A 7 -0.12 -3.00 -5.65
C ASP A 7 -0.76 -3.90 -4.60
N THR A 8 -0.99 -3.34 -3.42
CA THR A 8 -1.56 -4.08 -2.29
C THR A 8 -3.05 -3.78 -2.16
N GLY A 9 -3.86 -4.74 -2.58
CA GLY A 9 -5.33 -4.68 -2.58
C GLY A 9 -5.98 -5.51 -1.47
N GLY A 10 -7.31 -5.61 -1.52
CA GLY A 10 -8.11 -6.36 -0.55
C GLY A 10 -7.96 -7.87 -0.66
N THR A 11 -8.16 -8.44 -1.86
CA THR A 11 -8.09 -9.90 -2.06
C THR A 11 -6.68 -10.37 -2.42
N PHE A 12 -5.95 -9.57 -3.20
CA PHE A 12 -4.66 -9.95 -3.72
C PHE A 12 -3.66 -8.79 -3.69
N THR A 13 -2.38 -9.17 -3.59
CA THR A 13 -1.25 -8.29 -3.85
C THR A 13 -0.70 -8.62 -5.23
N ASP A 14 -0.70 -7.62 -6.09
CA ASP A 14 -0.33 -7.71 -7.49
C ASP A 14 1.10 -7.20 -7.70
N PHE A 15 1.87 -7.93 -8.50
CA PHE A 15 3.24 -7.61 -8.86
C PHE A 15 3.36 -7.52 -10.37
N VAL A 16 3.99 -6.45 -10.83
CA VAL A 16 4.41 -6.29 -12.21
C VAL A 16 5.90 -6.04 -12.20
N TYR A 17 6.69 -6.82 -12.92
CA TYR A 17 8.14 -6.65 -12.90
C TYR A 17 8.78 -6.79 -14.27
N PHE A 18 9.93 -6.14 -14.42
CA PHE A 18 10.72 -6.11 -15.64
C PHE A 18 12.20 -6.26 -15.29
N ASP A 19 12.86 -7.26 -15.88
CA ASP A 19 14.27 -7.59 -15.61
C ASP A 19 15.24 -7.19 -16.74
N GLY A 20 14.74 -6.50 -17.78
CA GLY A 20 15.52 -6.03 -18.92
C GLY A 20 15.13 -6.69 -20.25
N SER A 21 14.40 -7.81 -20.23
CA SER A 21 13.94 -8.50 -21.44
C SER A 21 12.41 -8.51 -21.55
N GLU A 22 11.73 -8.94 -20.51
CA GLU A 22 10.28 -9.16 -20.54
C GLU A 22 9.56 -8.65 -19.29
N ARG A 23 8.31 -8.25 -19.49
CA ARG A 23 7.41 -7.85 -18.40
C ARG A 23 6.61 -9.06 -17.96
N ARG A 24 6.64 -9.36 -16.66
CA ARG A 24 5.90 -10.46 -16.06
C ARG A 24 4.94 -9.94 -14.99
N ILE A 25 3.91 -10.74 -14.73
CA ILE A 25 2.90 -10.47 -13.70
C ILE A 25 2.93 -11.64 -12.72
N PHE A 26 2.83 -11.32 -11.43
CA PHE A 26 2.71 -12.30 -10.37
C PHE A 26 1.70 -11.82 -9.34
N LYS A 27 0.98 -12.75 -8.71
CA LYS A 27 -0.14 -12.42 -7.83
C LYS A 27 -0.15 -13.39 -6.65
N VAL A 28 -0.35 -12.85 -5.46
CA VAL A 28 -0.49 -13.62 -4.22
C VAL A 28 -1.73 -13.15 -3.48
N LEU A 29 -2.29 -14.00 -2.63
CA LEU A 29 -3.35 -13.58 -1.71
C LEU A 29 -2.83 -12.46 -0.81
N SER A 30 -3.66 -11.45 -0.57
CA SER A 30 -3.36 -10.41 0.41
C SER A 30 -3.41 -10.97 1.82
N THR A 31 -2.65 -10.36 2.73
CA THR A 31 -2.73 -10.59 4.17
C THR A 31 -3.31 -9.33 4.83
N PRO A 32 -4.64 -9.19 4.98
CA PRO A 32 -5.25 -7.91 5.40
C PRO A 32 -4.79 -7.42 6.78
N GLU A 33 -4.54 -8.34 7.71
CA GLU A 33 -4.04 -8.04 9.06
C GLU A 33 -2.60 -7.51 9.03
N ASN A 34 -1.82 -7.93 8.05
CA ASN A 34 -0.43 -7.50 7.87
C ASN A 34 -0.01 -7.52 6.39
N PRO A 35 -0.33 -6.47 5.63
CA PRO A 35 -0.11 -6.45 4.18
C PRO A 35 1.37 -6.58 3.78
N ALA A 36 2.30 -6.27 4.70
CA ALA A 36 3.73 -6.44 4.47
C ALA A 36 4.12 -7.90 4.22
N GLU A 37 3.42 -8.87 4.81
CA GLU A 37 3.72 -10.30 4.61
C GLU A 37 3.53 -10.73 3.16
N ALA A 38 2.41 -10.34 2.54
CA ALA A 38 2.12 -10.64 1.14
C ALA A 38 3.15 -9.96 0.20
N VAL A 39 3.54 -8.72 0.52
CA VAL A 39 4.57 -7.98 -0.24
C VAL A 39 5.92 -8.70 -0.16
N LEU A 40 6.39 -9.04 1.04
CA LEU A 40 7.68 -9.69 1.26
C LEU A 40 7.73 -11.09 0.64
N ALA A 41 6.66 -11.88 0.80
CA ALA A 41 6.55 -13.19 0.19
C ALA A 41 6.63 -13.11 -1.34
N GLY A 42 5.92 -12.16 -1.96
CA GLY A 42 5.97 -11.97 -3.40
C GLY A 42 7.32 -11.45 -3.90
N LEU A 43 7.96 -10.53 -3.18
CA LEU A 43 9.31 -10.05 -3.51
C LEU A 43 10.36 -11.17 -3.49
N ASN A 44 10.25 -12.13 -2.56
CA ASN A 44 11.13 -13.29 -2.53
C ASN A 44 10.98 -14.18 -3.77
N VAL A 45 9.76 -14.29 -4.32
CA VAL A 45 9.50 -15.07 -5.54
C VAL A 45 9.94 -14.34 -6.81
N VAL A 46 9.66 -13.03 -6.93
CA VAL A 46 9.88 -12.31 -8.20
C VAL A 46 11.30 -11.77 -8.37
N ALA A 47 12.00 -11.52 -7.27
CA ALA A 47 13.31 -10.84 -7.31
C ALA A 47 14.45 -11.65 -6.70
N GLU A 48 14.16 -12.61 -5.81
CA GLU A 48 15.17 -13.36 -5.05
C GLU A 48 16.29 -12.41 -4.54
N ASP A 49 17.55 -12.70 -4.89
CA ASP A 49 18.74 -11.94 -4.52
C ASP A 49 19.12 -10.82 -5.51
N LYS A 50 18.31 -10.57 -6.55
CA LYS A 50 18.60 -9.52 -7.53
C LYS A 50 18.47 -8.14 -6.89
N ARG A 51 19.38 -7.22 -7.26
CA ARG A 51 19.20 -5.79 -6.96
C ARG A 51 17.89 -5.29 -7.56
N LYS A 52 17.03 -4.77 -6.71
CA LYS A 52 15.63 -4.43 -6.99
C LYS A 52 15.36 -2.95 -6.75
N ASP A 53 14.59 -2.36 -7.65
CA ASP A 53 13.97 -1.05 -7.52
C ASP A 53 12.46 -1.24 -7.44
N ILE A 54 11.82 -0.66 -6.42
CA ILE A 54 10.46 -1.01 -6.03
C ILE A 54 9.59 0.25 -6.00
N VAL A 55 8.51 0.22 -6.78
CA VAL A 55 7.41 1.17 -6.71
C VAL A 55 6.24 0.49 -6.02
N HIS A 56 5.88 0.98 -4.84
CA HIS A 56 4.81 0.39 -4.04
C HIS A 56 3.57 1.28 -4.03
N GLY A 57 2.46 0.74 -4.51
CA GLY A 57 1.10 1.25 -4.36
C GLY A 57 0.33 0.42 -3.34
N SER A 58 -0.55 1.06 -2.59
CA SER A 58 -1.38 0.39 -1.59
C SER A 58 -2.72 1.09 -1.44
N THR A 59 -3.77 0.28 -1.27
CA THR A 59 -5.12 0.75 -0.98
C THR A 59 -5.43 0.80 0.52
N VAL A 60 -4.50 0.38 1.39
CA VAL A 60 -4.70 0.28 2.84
C VAL A 60 -5.11 1.61 3.45
N ALA A 61 -4.44 2.71 3.08
CA ALA A 61 -4.75 4.05 3.60
C ALA A 61 -6.15 4.52 3.17
N THR A 62 -6.48 4.35 1.89
CA THR A 62 -7.79 4.73 1.35
C THR A 62 -8.91 3.92 2.00
N ASN A 63 -8.73 2.61 2.15
CA ASN A 63 -9.71 1.74 2.80
C ASN A 63 -9.85 2.08 4.29
N ALA A 64 -8.76 2.43 4.98
CA ALA A 64 -8.83 2.88 6.37
C ALA A 64 -9.68 4.15 6.54
N ILE A 65 -9.62 5.10 5.58
CA ILE A 65 -10.46 6.29 5.57
C ILE A 65 -11.93 5.92 5.29
N LEU A 66 -12.19 5.12 4.25
CA LEU A 66 -13.55 4.72 3.84
C LEU A 66 -14.25 3.91 4.94
N GLU A 67 -13.54 3.00 5.60
CA GLU A 67 -14.05 2.15 6.67
C GLU A 67 -13.98 2.82 8.06
N ARG A 68 -13.49 4.06 8.14
CA ARG A 68 -13.28 4.81 9.38
C ARG A 68 -12.42 4.05 10.42
N LYS A 69 -11.45 3.26 9.96
CA LYS A 69 -10.49 2.49 10.78
C LYS A 69 -9.19 3.25 11.03
N GLY A 70 -9.30 4.55 11.32
CA GLY A 70 -8.16 5.39 11.70
C GLY A 70 -7.80 5.27 13.19
N ALA A 71 -6.68 5.86 13.57
CA ALA A 71 -6.35 6.05 14.98
C ALA A 71 -7.26 7.10 15.63
N LYS A 72 -7.52 6.97 16.94
CA LYS A 72 -8.13 8.07 17.72
C LYS A 72 -7.17 9.27 17.71
N THR A 73 -7.65 10.40 17.21
CA THR A 73 -6.87 11.63 17.04
C THR A 73 -7.60 12.82 17.65
N ALA A 74 -6.87 13.89 17.96
CA ALA A 74 -7.41 15.14 18.46
C ALA A 74 -6.94 16.29 17.56
N LEU A 75 -7.83 17.26 17.31
CA LEU A 75 -7.49 18.53 16.67
C LEU A 75 -7.15 19.56 17.75
N ILE A 76 -5.98 20.20 17.64
CA ILE A 76 -5.63 21.39 18.40
C ILE A 76 -5.64 22.57 17.42
N THR A 77 -6.44 23.58 17.72
CA THR A 77 -6.66 24.73 16.85
C THR A 77 -6.79 26.03 17.66
N ASN A 78 -6.87 27.16 16.96
CA ASN A 78 -7.11 28.47 17.56
C ASN A 78 -8.51 28.54 18.19
N ARG A 79 -8.63 29.27 19.30
CA ARG A 79 -9.92 29.53 19.94
C ARG A 79 -10.89 30.19 18.96
N GLY A 80 -12.08 29.62 18.82
CA GLY A 80 -13.11 30.05 17.87
C GLY A 80 -13.07 29.36 16.50
N PHE A 81 -12.19 28.37 16.30
CA PHE A 81 -12.07 27.57 15.06
C PHE A 81 -12.21 26.05 15.30
N GLU A 82 -12.75 25.67 16.46
CA GLU A 82 -12.88 24.26 16.88
C GLU A 82 -13.72 23.44 15.89
N ASP A 83 -14.72 24.05 15.25
CA ASP A 83 -15.71 23.38 14.40
C ASP A 83 -15.32 23.31 12.91
N ILE A 84 -14.13 23.79 12.52
CA ILE A 84 -13.78 24.01 11.09
C ILE A 84 -13.87 22.74 10.23
N ILE A 85 -13.47 21.58 10.77
CA ILE A 85 -13.53 20.29 10.05
C ILE A 85 -14.99 19.85 9.85
N GLU A 86 -15.88 20.16 10.78
CA GLU A 86 -17.30 19.81 10.71
C GLU A 86 -18.07 20.76 9.79
N ILE A 87 -17.70 22.04 9.75
CA ILE A 87 -18.21 23.03 8.79
C ILE A 87 -17.84 22.62 7.35
N GLY A 88 -16.61 22.11 7.14
CA GLY A 88 -16.18 21.51 5.87
C GLY A 88 -16.11 22.50 4.70
N ARG A 89 -15.81 23.77 4.97
CA ARG A 89 -15.70 24.84 3.96
C ARG A 89 -14.50 25.73 4.20
#